data_AF-A0A0B7BWY3-F1
#
_entry.id   AF-A0A0B7BWY3-F1
#
_cell.length_a   1.000
_cell.length_b   1.000
_cell.length_c   1.000
_cell.angle_alpha   90.00
_cell.angle_beta   90.00
_cell.angle_gamma   90.00
#
_symmetry.space_group_name_H-M   'P 1'
#
loop_
_entity.id
_entity.type
_entity.pdbx_description
1 polymer ?
#
loop_
_entity_poly.entity_id
_entity_poly.type
_entity_poly.pdbx_seq_one_letter_code
_entity_poly.pdbx_strand_id
1 'polypeptide(L)'
;LKSFFRKLPEPLIPTGLYDEFIDANRCPDEDKRKLKLKRLLHLLPPHHHDTFKHMAEHLNKVASYGHINKMDAKNLAIMFGPTLVRKKGDDTVSLVTDMSDQCRIVESIILHR
;
A
#
# COMPACT_ATOMS: atom_id res chain seq x y z
N LEU A 1 1.09 -15.06 4.62
CA LEU A 1 1.40 -13.94 3.70
C LEU A 1 1.87 -12.66 4.41
N LYS A 2 1.11 -12.05 5.34
CA LYS A 2 1.55 -10.82 6.06
C LYS A 2 2.94 -10.92 6.71
N SER A 3 3.22 -12.06 7.35
CA SER A 3 4.53 -12.33 7.97
C SER A 3 5.68 -12.36 6.96
N PHE A 4 5.43 -12.81 5.72
CA PHE A 4 6.44 -12.82 4.66
C PHE A 4 6.89 -11.40 4.32
N PHE A 5 5.93 -10.51 4.01
CA PHE A 5 6.22 -9.10 3.73
C PHE A 5 6.90 -8.40 4.91
N ARG A 6 6.49 -8.72 6.15
CA ARG A 6 7.10 -8.16 7.35
C ARG A 6 8.57 -8.57 7.54
N LYS A 7 8.95 -9.76 7.06
CA LYS A 7 10.31 -10.32 7.19
C LYS A 7 11.24 -9.96 6.03
N LEU A 8 10.75 -9.27 4.99
CA LEU A 8 11.62 -8.82 3.92
C LEU A 8 12.71 -7.89 4.46
N PRO A 9 13.98 -8.05 4.02
CA PRO A 9 15.09 -7.19 4.44
C PRO A 9 14.91 -5.74 3.99
N GLU A 10 14.20 -5.55 2.88
CA GLU A 10 13.72 -4.26 2.39
C GLU A 10 12.19 -4.34 2.25
N PRO A 11 11.41 -3.36 2.73
CA PRO A 11 9.96 -3.39 2.58
C PRO A 11 9.54 -3.37 1.10
N LEU A 12 8.29 -3.78 0.85
CA LEU A 12 7.79 -3.90 -0.52
C LEU A 12 7.80 -2.54 -1.25
N ILE A 13 7.38 -1.48 -0.57
CA ILE A 13 7.73 -0.11 -0.94
C ILE A 13 9.12 0.18 -0.34
N PRO A 14 10.16 0.40 -1.18
CA PRO A 14 11.50 0.71 -0.68
C PRO A 14 11.49 1.93 0.25
N THR A 15 12.33 1.89 1.27
CA THR A 15 12.41 2.94 2.30
C THR A 15 12.66 4.32 1.68
N GLY A 16 13.49 4.38 0.64
CA GLY A 16 13.81 5.62 -0.08
C GLY A 16 12.64 6.26 -0.83
N LEU A 17 11.56 5.50 -1.10
CA LEU A 17 10.34 6.02 -1.74
C LEU A 17 9.19 6.23 -0.75
N TYR A 18 9.34 5.80 0.51
CA TYR A 18 8.25 5.82 1.48
C TYR A 18 7.65 7.22 1.65
N ASP A 19 8.50 8.22 1.90
CA ASP A 19 8.03 9.59 2.17
C ASP A 19 7.34 10.18 0.93
N GLU A 20 7.81 9.84 -0.29
CA GLU A 20 7.15 10.25 -1.53
C GLU A 20 5.74 9.65 -1.68
N PHE A 21 5.54 8.40 -1.26
CA PHE A 21 4.22 7.77 -1.25
C PHE A 21 3.27 8.45 -0.25
N ILE A 22 3.76 8.78 0.94
CA ILE A 22 2.99 9.51 1.95
C ILE A 22 2.60 10.90 1.43
N ASP A 23 3.55 11.66 0.89
CA ASP A 23 3.32 13.00 0.35
C ASP A 23 2.39 12.98 -0.88
N ALA A 24 2.53 11.98 -1.75
CA ALA A 24 1.60 11.78 -2.86
C ALA A 24 0.18 11.55 -2.35
N ASN A 25 -0.01 10.74 -1.31
CA ASN A 25 -1.32 10.46 -0.72
C ASN A 25 -1.96 11.68 -0.05
N ARG A 26 -1.16 12.58 0.51
CA ARG A 26 -1.63 13.82 1.13
C ARG A 26 -2.05 14.89 0.12
N CYS A 27 -1.92 14.63 -1.19
CA CYS A 27 -2.42 15.52 -2.22
C CYS A 27 -3.96 15.63 -2.14
N PRO A 28 -4.52 16.85 -1.99
CA PRO A 28 -5.96 17.04 -1.82
C PRO A 28 -6.75 16.74 -3.09
N ASP A 29 -6.16 17.04 -4.24
CA ASP A 29 -6.69 16.77 -5.57
C ASP A 29 -6.58 15.26 -5.87
N GLU A 30 -7.73 14.61 -6.05
CA GLU A 30 -7.82 13.16 -6.18
C GLU A 30 -7.14 12.64 -7.45
N ASP A 31 -7.33 13.31 -8.58
CA ASP A 31 -6.75 12.89 -9.85
C ASP A 31 -5.24 13.05 -9.84
N LYS A 32 -4.74 14.16 -9.26
CA LYS A 32 -3.29 14.36 -9.06
C LYS A 32 -2.72 13.34 -8.08
N ARG A 33 -3.42 13.02 -6.99
CA ARG A 33 -3.02 11.96 -6.04
C ARG A 33 -2.86 10.63 -6.75
N LYS A 34 -3.89 10.20 -7.50
CA LYS A 34 -3.86 8.95 -8.28
C LYS A 34 -2.72 8.92 -9.28
N LEU A 35 -2.52 10.01 -10.02
CA LEU A 35 -1.43 10.11 -10.99
C LEU A 35 -0.05 10.03 -10.33
N LYS A 36 0.16 10.71 -9.19
CA LYS A 36 1.41 10.64 -8.43
C LYS A 36 1.69 9.23 -7.92
N LEU A 37 0.72 8.59 -7.27
CA LEU A 37 0.85 7.22 -6.78
C LEU A 37 1.15 6.24 -7.92
N LYS A 38 0.48 6.38 -9.07
CA LYS A 38 0.75 5.57 -10.26
C LYS A 38 2.17 5.77 -10.78
N ARG A 39 2.69 6.99 -10.80
CA ARG A 39 4.09 7.25 -11.19
C ARG A 39 5.07 6.59 -10.23
N LEU A 40 4.85 6.72 -8.91
CA LEU A 40 5.69 6.10 -7.89
C LEU A 40 5.71 4.57 -7.99
N LEU A 41 4.56 3.95 -8.30
CA LEU A 41 4.50 2.52 -8.57
C LEU A 41 5.42 2.11 -9.74
N HIS A 42 5.47 2.89 -10.81
CA HIS A 42 6.37 2.61 -11.95
C HIS A 42 7.86 2.87 -11.65
N LEU A 43 8.18 3.63 -10.58
CA LEU A 43 9.55 3.85 -10.12
C LEU A 43 10.04 2.73 -9.20
N LEU A 44 9.17 1.82 -8.77
CA LEU A 44 9.58 0.67 -7.99
C LEU A 44 10.53 -0.23 -8.80
N PRO A 45 11.53 -0.85 -8.15
CA PRO A 45 12.32 -1.89 -8.79
C PRO A 45 11.43 -2.99 -9.39
N PRO A 46 11.79 -3.62 -10.54
CA PRO A 46 10.89 -4.53 -11.27
C PRO A 46 10.26 -5.62 -10.39
N HIS A 47 11.06 -6.28 -9.55
CA HIS A 47 10.55 -7.33 -8.65
C HIS A 47 9.60 -6.80 -7.56
N HIS A 48 9.83 -5.57 -7.06
CA HIS A 48 8.95 -4.92 -6.10
C HIS A 48 7.62 -4.55 -6.76
N HIS A 49 7.68 -3.95 -7.95
CA HIS A 49 6.52 -3.60 -8.75
C HIS A 49 5.65 -4.82 -9.04
N ASP A 50 6.22 -5.90 -9.58
CA ASP A 50 5.46 -7.07 -9.99
C ASP A 50 4.83 -7.79 -8.79
N THR A 51 5.56 -7.86 -7.68
CA THR A 51 5.03 -8.40 -6.42
C THR A 51 3.90 -7.53 -5.87
N PHE A 52 4.06 -6.20 -5.90
CA PHE A 52 3.02 -5.27 -5.44
C PHE A 52 1.77 -5.36 -6.30
N LYS A 53 1.94 -5.39 -7.63
CA LYS A 53 0.85 -5.54 -8.59
C LYS A 53 0.06 -6.83 -8.36
N HIS A 54 0.76 -7.96 -8.26
CA HIS A 54 0.11 -9.25 -8.02
C HIS A 54 -0.64 -9.26 -6.68
N MET A 55 -0.06 -8.64 -5.65
CA MET A 55 -0.71 -8.48 -4.34
C MET A 55 -1.97 -7.63 -4.44
N ALA A 56 -1.92 -6.49 -5.12
CA ALA A 56 -3.07 -5.60 -5.31
C ALA A 56 -4.20 -6.30 -6.10
N GLU A 57 -3.88 -7.03 -7.17
CA GLU A 57 -4.83 -7.83 -7.94
C GLU A 57 -5.49 -8.92 -7.09
N HIS A 58 -4.71 -9.60 -6.25
CA HIS A 58 -5.24 -10.59 -5.32
C HIS A 58 -6.20 -9.96 -4.30
N LEU A 59 -5.81 -8.85 -3.68
CA LEU A 59 -6.66 -8.15 -2.71
C LEU A 59 -7.94 -7.59 -3.36
N ASN A 60 -7.86 -7.09 -4.59
CA ASN A 60 -9.03 -6.68 -5.37
C ASN A 60 -10.01 -7.85 -5.58
N LYS A 61 -9.48 -9.03 -5.93
CA LYS A 61 -10.29 -10.25 -6.03
C LYS A 61 -10.91 -10.64 -4.68
N VAL A 62 -10.19 -10.53 -3.57
CA VAL A 62 -10.77 -10.80 -2.24
C VAL A 62 -11.90 -9.81 -1.93
N ALA A 63 -11.70 -8.53 -2.25
CA ALA A 63 -12.68 -7.46 -2.05
C ALA A 63 -13.97 -7.68 -2.86
N SER A 64 -13.90 -8.27 -4.06
CA SER A 64 -15.09 -8.56 -4.86
C SER A 64 -16.02 -9.60 -4.22
N TYR A 65 -15.50 -10.44 -3.31
CA TYR A 65 -16.30 -11.36 -2.49
C TYR A 65 -16.69 -10.77 -1.13
N GLY A 66 -16.56 -9.44 -0.95
CA GLY A 66 -16.86 -8.72 0.29
C GLY A 66 -18.25 -9.00 0.87
N HIS A 67 -19.24 -9.26 0.02
CA HIS A 67 -20.60 -9.61 0.46
C HIS A 67 -20.65 -10.94 1.25
N ILE A 68 -19.74 -11.88 0.97
CA ILE A 68 -19.59 -13.18 1.65
C ILE A 68 -18.57 -13.09 2.78
N ASN A 69 -17.33 -12.71 2.46
CA ASN A 69 -16.19 -12.77 3.40
C ASN A 69 -16.10 -11.55 4.34
N LYS A 70 -16.97 -10.54 4.13
CA LYS A 70 -17.02 -9.28 4.90
C LYS A 70 -15.75 -8.42 4.81
N MET A 71 -14.90 -8.69 3.83
CA MET A 71 -13.67 -7.95 3.55
C MET A 71 -13.88 -7.10 2.30
N ASP A 72 -14.18 -5.81 2.48
CA ASP A 72 -14.11 -4.83 1.41
C ASP A 72 -12.68 -4.27 1.25
N ALA A 73 -12.46 -3.42 0.25
CA ALA A 73 -11.14 -2.83 -0.01
C ALA A 73 -10.61 -2.05 1.21
N LYS A 74 -11.49 -1.37 1.95
CA LYS A 74 -11.15 -0.60 3.15
C LYS A 74 -10.66 -1.50 4.28
N ASN A 75 -11.39 -2.59 4.58
CA ASN A 75 -11.02 -3.56 5.61
C ASN A 75 -9.69 -4.26 5.28
N LEU A 76 -9.47 -4.58 4.01
CA LEU A 76 -8.20 -5.13 3.53
C LEU A 76 -7.07 -4.10 3.66
N ALA A 77 -7.33 -2.85 3.30
CA ALA A 77 -6.34 -1.78 3.40
C ALA A 77 -5.92 -1.50 4.84
N ILE A 78 -6.84 -1.55 5.81
CA ILE A 78 -6.51 -1.45 7.24
C ILE A 78 -5.55 -2.57 7.67
N MET A 79 -5.76 -3.79 7.17
CA MET A 79 -4.97 -4.96 7.52
C MET A 79 -3.60 -5.01 6.83
N PHE A 80 -3.50 -4.47 5.61
CA PHE A 80 -2.30 -4.56 4.78
C PHE A 80 -1.49 -3.27 4.70
N GLY A 81 -2.08 -2.10 4.99
CA GLY A 81 -1.43 -0.79 5.00
C GLY A 81 -0.08 -0.82 5.74
N PRO A 82 -0.07 -1.10 7.06
CA PRO A 82 1.17 -1.15 7.85
C PRO A 82 2.14 -2.28 7.46
N THR A 83 1.70 -3.23 6.63
CA THR A 83 2.53 -4.36 6.19
C THR A 83 3.21 -4.07 4.84
N LEU A 84 2.50 -3.40 3.92
CA LEU A 84 2.98 -3.12 2.56
C LEU A 84 3.64 -1.74 2.45
N VAL A 85 3.17 -0.77 3.25
CA VAL A 85 3.65 0.61 3.30
C VAL A 85 4.22 0.86 4.70
N ARG A 86 5.53 0.72 4.87
CA ARG A 86 6.20 0.90 6.16
C ARG A 86 7.63 1.40 5.97
N LYS A 87 8.16 2.13 6.96
CA LYS A 87 9.59 2.42 7.06
C LYS A 87 10.37 1.17 7.48
N LYS A 88 11.67 1.16 7.21
CA LYS A 88 12.60 0.15 7.69
C LYS A 88 12.95 0.44 9.15
N GLY A 89 12.98 -0.62 9.97
CA GLY A 89 13.03 -0.50 11.43
C GLY A 89 11.62 -0.40 12.00
N ASP A 90 11.37 -1.03 13.15
CA ASP A 90 10.11 -0.93 13.91
C ASP A 90 9.98 0.48 14.53
N ASP A 91 9.97 1.52 13.69
CA ASP A 91 9.69 2.88 14.14
C ASP A 91 8.19 2.99 14.45
N THR A 92 7.86 2.64 15.69
CA THR A 92 6.50 2.64 16.25
C THR A 92 5.83 4.01 16.17
N VAL A 93 6.59 5.10 16.07
CA VAL A 93 6.05 6.45 15.90
C VAL A 93 5.45 6.60 14.49
N SER A 94 6.21 6.24 13.45
CA SER A 94 5.75 6.29 12.05
C SER A 94 4.53 5.39 11.79
N LEU A 95 4.45 4.26 12.49
CA LEU A 95 3.32 3.32 12.41
C LEU A 95 2.02 3.91 12.94
N VAL A 96 2.07 4.90 13.82
CA VAL A 96 0.88 5.55 14.39
C VAL A 96 0.56 6.83 13.62
N THR A 97 1.56 7.63 13.26
CA THR A 97 1.35 8.92 12.58
C THR A 97 0.85 8.75 11.14
N ASP A 98 1.37 7.77 10.42
CA ASP A 98 1.07 7.58 9.00
C ASP A 98 0.05 6.46 8.76
N MET A 99 -0.54 5.88 9.81
CA MET A 99 -1.42 4.72 9.67
C MET A 99 -2.58 4.98 8.70
N SER A 100 -3.19 6.16 8.78
CA SER A 100 -4.28 6.58 7.88
C SER A 100 -3.80 6.70 6.43
N ASP A 101 -2.60 7.25 6.22
CA ASP A 101 -1.98 7.39 4.91
C ASP A 101 -1.65 6.02 4.30
N GLN A 102 -1.00 5.14 5.06
CA GLN A 102 -0.66 3.77 4.67
C GLN A 102 -1.90 2.99 4.22
N CYS A 103 -2.99 3.08 4.99
CA CYS A 103 -4.25 2.44 4.64
C CYS A 103 -4.82 3.02 3.34
N ARG A 104 -4.90 4.35 3.22
CA ARG A 104 -5.48 4.99 2.03
C ARG A 104 -4.69 4.71 0.75
N ILE A 105 -3.36 4.63 0.84
CA ILE A 105 -2.49 4.23 -0.27
C ILE A 105 -2.87 2.83 -0.76
N VAL A 106 -2.92 1.86 0.16
CA VAL A 106 -3.27 0.47 -0.19
C VAL A 106 -4.70 0.37 -0.74
N GLU A 107 -5.67 1.07 -0.15
CA GLU A 107 -7.05 1.10 -0.64
C GLU A 107 -7.12 1.64 -2.07
N SER A 108 -6.44 2.77 -2.33
CA SER A 108 -6.40 3.39 -3.67
C SER A 108 -5.85 2.45 -4.72
N ILE A 109 -4.82 1.67 -4.39
CA ILE A 109 -4.18 0.75 -5.34
C ILE A 109 -5.00 -0.54 -5.52
N ILE A 110 -5.69 -1.01 -4.48
CA ILE A 110 -6.64 -2.13 -4.61
C ILE A 110 -7.77 -1.76 -5.57
N LEU A 111 -8.27 -0.52 -5.51
CA LEU A 111 -9.42 -0.07 -6.29
C LEU A 111 -9.05 0.42 -7.69
N HIS A 112 -7.81 0.86 -7.93
CA HIS A 112 -7.39 1.51 -9.17
C HIS A 112 -6.12 0.87 -9.75
N ARG A 113 -6.29 0.07 -10.81
CA ARG A 113 -5.19 -0.59 -11.56
C ARG A 113 -4.39 0.38 -12.43
#